data_AF-A0A7W7EYY6-F1
#
_entry.id   AF-A0A7W7EYY6-F1
#
_cell.length_a   1.000
_cell.length_b   1.000
_cell.length_c   1.000
_cell.angle_alpha   90.00
_cell.angle_beta   90.00
_cell.angle_gamma   90.00
#
_symmetry.space_group_name_H-M   'P 1'
#
loop_
_entity.id
_entity.type
_entity.pdbx_description
1 polymer ?
#
loop_
_entity_poly.entity_id
_entity_poly.type
_entity_poly.pdbx_seq_one_letter_code
_entity_poly.pdbx_strand_id
1 'polypeptide(L)'
;MDIDPAIAAARAEVARLTRYLERRKDFLDALDWHALPDEIARQSAMLDDLLAGDLADAVLYRDWLEKRAADGHHLATGILRFEPRPRPWHPEWNTLAA
;
A
#
# COMPACT_ATOMS: atom_id res chain seq x y z
N MET A 1 -10.71 9.17 16.40
CA MET A 1 -9.36 8.75 16.84
C MET A 1 -8.57 10.01 17.10
N ASP A 2 -7.76 10.05 18.15
CA ASP A 2 -6.82 11.16 18.37
C ASP A 2 -5.85 11.25 17.18
N ILE A 3 -5.46 12.47 16.80
CA ILE A 3 -4.68 12.72 15.59
C ILE A 3 -3.23 12.23 15.73
N ASP A 4 -2.65 12.29 16.93
CA ASP A 4 -1.25 11.90 17.15
C ASP A 4 -1.02 10.38 16.94
N PRO A 5 -1.84 9.48 17.53
CA PRO A 5 -1.78 8.05 17.20
C PRO A 5 -2.06 7.76 15.73
N ALA A 6 -2.92 8.54 15.07
CA ALA A 6 -3.23 8.37 13.65
C ALA A 6 -2.02 8.73 12.77
N ILE A 7 -1.31 9.82 13.07
CA ILE A 7 -0.07 10.20 12.40
C ILE A 7 1.00 9.12 12.60
N ALA A 8 1.16 8.62 13.83
CA ALA A 8 2.11 7.56 14.12
C ALA A 8 1.82 6.29 13.29
N ALA A 9 0.55 5.90 13.19
CA ALA A 9 0.12 4.78 12.37
C ALA A 9 0.38 5.03 10.88
N ALA A 10 0.03 6.21 10.35
CA ALA A 10 0.26 6.57 8.95
C ALA A 10 1.76 6.58 8.59
N ARG A 11 2.62 7.12 9.46
CA ARG A 11 4.08 7.08 9.28
C ARG A 11 4.62 5.64 9.28
N ALA A 12 4.14 4.81 10.20
CA ALA A 12 4.53 3.41 10.26
C ALA A 12 4.10 2.65 9.01
N GLU A 13 2.95 3.01 8.42
CA GLU A 13 2.43 2.41 7.20
C GLU A 13 3.26 2.78 5.98
N VAL A 14 3.53 4.08 5.77
CA VAL A 14 4.42 4.54 4.69
C VAL A 14 5.76 3.81 4.77
N ALA A 15 6.37 3.77 5.97
CA ALA A 15 7.66 3.11 6.16
C ALA A 15 7.61 1.60 5.89
N ARG A 16 6.47 0.95 6.16
CA ARG A 16 6.27 -0.48 5.89
C ARG A 16 6.16 -0.74 4.39
N LEU A 17 5.36 0.06 3.68
CA LEU A 17 5.19 -0.04 2.22
C LEU A 17 6.49 0.23 1.48
N THR A 18 7.23 1.28 1.86
CA THR A 18 8.55 1.58 1.28
C THR A 18 9.51 0.40 1.44
N ARG A 19 9.67 -0.15 2.65
CA ARG A 19 10.54 -1.31 2.89
C ARG A 19 10.09 -2.58 2.17
N TYR A 20 8.79 -2.72 1.92
CA TYR A 20 8.27 -3.87 1.18
C TYR A 20 8.58 -3.74 -0.31
N LEU A 21 8.33 -2.56 -0.89
CA LEU A 21 8.67 -2.24 -2.28
C LEU A 21 10.17 -2.39 -2.55
N GLU A 22 11.04 -1.91 -1.66
CA GLU A 22 12.50 -2.08 -1.78
C GLU A 22 12.89 -3.56 -1.82
N ARG A 23 12.43 -4.36 -0.85
CA ARG A 23 12.71 -5.81 -0.80
C ARG A 23 12.14 -6.56 -2.00
N ARG A 24 10.96 -6.15 -2.47
CA ARG A 24 10.34 -6.73 -3.66
C ARG A 24 11.17 -6.43 -4.90
N LYS A 25 11.60 -5.18 -5.08
CA LYS A 25 12.45 -4.80 -6.20
C LYS A 25 13.73 -5.64 -6.22
N ASP A 26 14.42 -5.75 -5.09
CA ASP A 26 15.65 -6.57 -5.00
C ASP A 26 15.39 -8.06 -5.29
N PHE A 27 14.25 -8.60 -4.83
CA PHE A 27 13.84 -9.97 -5.14
C PHE A 27 13.55 -10.17 -6.64
N LEU A 28 12.83 -9.23 -7.26
CA LEU A 28 12.48 -9.26 -8.67
C LEU A 28 13.71 -9.10 -9.57
N ASP A 29 14.68 -8.27 -9.17
CA ASP A 29 15.96 -8.09 -9.87
C ASP A 29 16.81 -9.37 -9.86
N ALA A 30 16.69 -10.19 -8.81
CA ALA A 30 17.39 -11.46 -8.67
C ALA A 30 16.68 -12.66 -9.34
N LEU A 31 15.46 -12.46 -9.83
CA LEU A 31 14.60 -13.52 -10.34
C LEU A 31 14.92 -13.84 -11.81
N ASP A 32 15.01 -15.13 -12.15
CA ASP A 32 15.06 -15.55 -13.55
C ASP A 32 13.66 -15.49 -14.16
N TRP A 33 13.35 -14.38 -14.81
CA TRP A 33 12.05 -14.14 -15.43
C TRP A 33 11.72 -15.12 -16.57
N HIS A 34 12.72 -15.68 -17.24
CA HIS A 34 12.50 -16.63 -18.33
C HIS A 34 12.06 -18.02 -17.85
N ALA A 35 12.27 -18.31 -16.57
CA ALA A 35 11.83 -19.55 -15.93
C ALA A 35 10.41 -19.46 -15.36
N LEU A 36 9.76 -18.29 -15.39
CA LEU A 36 8.42 -18.07 -14.85
C LEU A 36 7.33 -18.25 -15.91
N PRO A 37 6.13 -18.71 -15.52
CA PRO A 37 4.95 -18.62 -16.38
C PRO A 37 4.60 -17.15 -16.69
N ASP A 38 4.22 -16.86 -17.93
CA ASP A 38 3.84 -15.50 -18.38
C ASP A 38 2.79 -14.84 -17.48
N GLU A 39 1.84 -15.63 -16.95
CA GLU A 39 0.81 -15.14 -16.03
C GLU A 39 1.41 -14.63 -14.71
N ILE A 40 2.42 -15.31 -14.17
CA ILE A 40 3.12 -14.88 -12.94
C ILE A 40 3.93 -13.62 -13.19
N ALA A 41 4.57 -13.53 -14.37
CA ALA A 41 5.31 -12.32 -14.76
C ALA A 41 4.37 -11.11 -14.88
N ARG A 42 3.22 -11.29 -15.54
CA ARG A 42 2.17 -10.27 -15.70
C ARG A 42 1.57 -9.83 -14.37
N GLN A 43 1.18 -10.77 -13.51
CA GLN A 43 0.64 -10.48 -12.18
C GLN A 43 1.67 -9.75 -11.32
N SER A 44 2.95 -10.13 -11.43
CA SER A 44 4.03 -9.48 -10.70
C SER A 44 4.21 -8.01 -11.11
N ALA A 45 4.11 -7.71 -12.41
CA ALA A 45 4.17 -6.33 -12.91
C ALA A 45 2.95 -5.50 -12.48
N MET A 46 1.73 -6.04 -12.59
CA MET A 46 0.51 -5.34 -12.15
C MET A 46 0.50 -5.05 -10.64
N LEU A 47 1.14 -5.91 -9.85
CA LEU A 47 1.28 -5.70 -8.42
C LEU A 47 2.14 -4.46 -8.10
N ASP A 48 3.16 -4.16 -8.90
CA ASP A 48 4.02 -3.00 -8.66
C ASP A 48 3.25 -1.68 -8.83
N ASP A 49 2.38 -1.59 -9.85
CA ASP A 49 1.50 -0.44 -10.06
C ASP A 49 0.51 -0.25 -8.90
N LEU A 50 -0.10 -1.34 -8.41
CA LEU A 50 -1.01 -1.26 -7.26
C LEU A 50 -0.28 -0.83 -5.99
N LEU A 51 0.92 -1.36 -5.74
CA LEU A 51 1.71 -0.99 -4.57
C LEU A 51 2.21 0.46 -4.64
N ALA A 52 2.52 0.96 -5.83
CA ALA A 52 2.87 2.36 -6.03
C ALA A 52 1.67 3.28 -5.70
N GLY A 53 0.46 2.89 -6.12
CA GLY A 53 -0.78 3.56 -5.73
C GLY A 53 -1.02 3.55 -4.23
N ASP A 54 -0.92 2.38 -3.59
CA ASP A 54 -1.09 2.23 -2.14
C ASP A 54 -0.09 3.10 -1.35
N LEU A 55 1.17 3.17 -1.82
CA LEU A 55 2.18 4.03 -1.20
C LEU A 55 1.85 5.52 -1.38
N ALA A 56 1.42 5.93 -2.57
CA ALA A 56 1.02 7.30 -2.84
C ALA A 56 -0.15 7.73 -1.94
N ASP A 57 -1.17 6.89 -1.82
CA ASP A 57 -2.33 7.14 -0.95
C ASP A 57 -1.93 7.21 0.54
N ALA A 58 -1.04 6.31 0.99
CA ALA A 58 -0.53 6.34 2.36
C ALA A 58 0.26 7.63 2.67
N VAL A 59 1.08 8.10 1.72
CA VAL A 59 1.82 9.36 1.82
C VAL A 59 0.87 10.55 1.87
N LEU A 60 -0.11 10.62 0.97
CA LEU A 60 -1.11 11.68 0.95
C LEU A 60 -1.90 11.74 2.25
N TYR A 61 -2.30 10.58 2.80
CA TYR A 61 -3.03 10.51 4.05
C TYR A 61 -2.19 10.96 5.25
N ARG A 62 -0.91 10.55 5.31
CA ARG A 62 0.04 11.06 6.32
C ARG A 62 0.15 12.58 6.24
N ASP A 63 0.41 13.12 5.06
CA ASP A 63 0.64 14.55 4.85
C ASP A 63 -0.62 15.36 5.21
N TRP A 64 -1.79 14.82 4.87
CA TRP A 64 -3.07 15.40 5.26
C TRP A 64 -3.29 15.42 6.78
N LEU A 65 -2.95 14.34 7.49
CA LEU A 65 -3.04 14.29 8.96
C LEU A 65 -2.06 15.27 9.62
N GLU A 66 -0.81 15.32 9.14
CA GLU A 66 0.21 16.24 9.66
C GLU A 66 -0.19 17.71 9.46
N LYS A 67 -0.73 18.04 8.28
CA LYS A 67 -1.28 19.36 8.00
C LYS A 67 -2.42 19.71 8.96
N ARG A 68 -3.36 18.78 9.17
CA ARG A 68 -4.48 19.00 10.10
C ARG A 68 -4.01 19.24 11.54
N ALA A 69 -3.01 18.49 11.99
CA ALA A 69 -2.44 18.70 13.32
C ALA A 69 -1.78 20.09 13.43
N ALA A 70 -1.05 20.51 12.39
CA ALA A 70 -0.47 21.85 12.32
C ALA A 70 -1.54 22.97 12.31
N ASP A 71 -2.70 22.71 11.71
CA ASP A 71 -3.86 23.61 11.70
C ASP A 71 -4.66 23.59 13.04
N GLY A 72 -4.21 22.83 14.04
CA GLY A 72 -4.81 22.77 15.38
C GLY A 72 -5.97 21.79 15.52
N HIS A 73 -6.16 20.87 14.58
CA HIS A 73 -7.17 19.82 14.70
C HIS A 73 -6.63 18.64 15.52
N HIS A 74 -7.41 18.18 16.51
CA HIS A 74 -7.04 17.07 17.41
C HIS A 74 -7.72 15.74 17.09
N LEU A 75 -8.56 15.71 16.06
CA LEU A 75 -9.31 14.52 15.66
C LEU A 75 -8.96 14.12 14.24
N ALA A 76 -8.55 12.86 14.08
CA ALA A 76 -8.45 12.19 12.81
C ALA A 76 -9.83 11.73 12.34
N THR A 77 -10.18 12.05 11.08
CA THR A 77 -11.37 11.58 10.37
C THR A 77 -10.96 10.70 9.20
N GLY A 78 -11.62 9.54 9.04
CA GLY A 78 -11.23 8.51 8.07
C GLY A 78 -10.08 7.64 8.60
N ILE A 79 -10.18 6.33 8.39
CA ILE A 79 -9.11 5.37 8.70
C ILE A 79 -8.58 4.88 7.36
N LEU A 80 -7.36 5.25 6.98
CA LEU A 80 -6.65 4.56 5.91
C LEU A 80 -5.91 3.38 6.55
N ARG A 81 -6.54 2.19 6.52
CA ARG A 81 -5.85 0.94 6.84
C ARG A 81 -5.32 0.36 5.54
N PHE A 82 -4.02 0.14 5.48
CA PHE A 82 -3.48 -0.86 4.58
C PHE A 82 -3.93 -2.24 5.08
N GLU A 83 -5.07 -2.67 4.60
CA GLU A 83 -5.34 -4.08 4.45
C GLU A 83 -4.91 -4.40 3.03
N PRO A 84 -3.95 -5.31 2.80
CA PRO A 84 -3.81 -5.97 1.51
C PRO A 84 -5.07 -6.83 1.34
N ARG A 85 -6.21 -6.18 1.09
CA ARG A 85 -7.45 -6.84 0.69
C ARG A 85 -7.14 -7.71 -0.51
N PRO A 86 -7.93 -8.77 -0.74
CA PRO A 86 -7.76 -9.55 -1.95
C PRO A 86 -7.59 -8.62 -3.15
N ARG A 87 -6.54 -8.85 -3.93
CA ARG A 87 -6.26 -8.06 -5.15
C ARG A 87 -7.17 -8.55 -6.28
N PRO A 88 -7.35 -7.83 -7.39
CA PRO A 88 -8.28 -8.21 -8.46
C PRO A 88 -8.06 -9.62 -9.05
N TRP A 89 -6.87 -10.20 -8.86
CA TRP A 89 -6.52 -11.58 -9.26
C TRP A 89 -6.62 -12.61 -8.13
N HIS A 90 -6.96 -12.20 -6.91
CA HIS A 90 -7.29 -13.14 -5.83
C HIS A 90 -8.65 -13.79 -6.08
N PRO A 91 -8.83 -15.08 -5.77
CA PRO A 91 -10.10 -15.79 -5.96
C PRO A 91 -11.30 -15.10 -5.32
N GLU A 92 -11.06 -14.37 -4.23
CA GLU A 92 -12.04 -13.62 -3.44
C GLU A 92 -12.70 -12.46 -4.21
N TRP A 93 -12.12 -11.99 -5.33
CA TRP A 93 -12.76 -11.02 -6.23
C TRP A 93 -13.76 -11.64 -7.19
N ASN A 94 -13.58 -12.92 -7.57
CA ASN A 94 -14.53 -13.63 -8.42
C ASN A 94 -15.91 -13.79 -7.74
N THR A 95 -15.93 -13.75 -6.40
CA THR A 95 -17.16 -13.82 -5.59
C THR A 95 -17.83 -12.47 -5.35
N LEU A 96 -17.19 -11.34 -5.70
CA LEU A 96 -17.77 -9.99 -5.59
C LEU A 96 -18.39 -9.49 -6.90
N ALA A 97 -18.13 -10.18 -8.01
CA ALA A 97 -18.69 -9.89 -9.33
C ALA A 97 -19.99 -10.69 -9.65
N ALA A 98 -20.57 -11.36 -8.64
CA ALA A 98 -21.80 -12.14 -8.74
C ALA A 98 -23.00 -11.39 -8.13
#